data_AF-A0A0F2NSL8-F1
#
_entry.id   AF-A0A0F2NSL8-F1
#
_cell.length_a   1.000
_cell.length_b   1.000
_cell.length_c   1.000
_cell.angle_alpha   90.00
_cell.angle_beta   90.00
_cell.angle_gamma   90.00
#
_symmetry.space_group_name_H-M   'P 1'
#
loop_
_entity.id
_entity.type
_entity.pdbx_description
1 polymer ?
#
loop_
_entity_poly.entity_id
_entity_poly.type
_entity_poly.pdbx_seq_one_letter_code
_entity_poly.pdbx_strand_id
1 'polypeptide(L)'
;MNKTILAITVVALITGTVFTSCNSSAEKVENAEQAVKDADKELKEANDAYLFDIENYRMETADKIAANNKSIADFNLRIENEKKEVKAEYKKQIAELEQKNSDMGKKMDDYQADGKQKWEAFKTEFSHDMDELGKAFTDLTVNNTKK
;
A
#
# COMPACT_ATOMS: atom_id res chain seq x y z
N MET A 1 -25.09 -4.44 -8.91
CA MET A 1 -24.61 -3.10 -9.32
C MET A 1 -25.51 -2.08 -8.65
N ASN A 2 -25.13 -1.66 -7.45
CA ASN A 2 -26.02 -0.94 -6.54
C ASN A 2 -25.28 0.35 -6.17
N LYS A 3 -25.58 1.44 -6.87
CA LYS A 3 -25.03 2.76 -6.54
C LYS A 3 -25.77 3.26 -5.31
N THR A 4 -25.15 3.18 -4.14
CA THR A 4 -25.70 3.73 -2.91
C THR A 4 -25.65 5.26 -3.01
N ILE A 5 -26.80 5.88 -3.25
CA ILE A 5 -26.97 7.32 -3.20
C ILE A 5 -26.99 7.71 -1.72
N LEU A 6 -25.85 8.20 -1.22
CA LEU A 6 -25.78 8.86 0.08
C LEU A 6 -26.18 10.32 -0.11
N ALA A 7 -27.48 10.57 -0.21
CA ALA A 7 -28.04 11.92 -0.13
C ALA A 7 -28.25 12.27 1.35
N ILE A 8 -27.27 12.94 1.97
CA ILE A 8 -27.45 13.50 3.31
C ILE A 8 -28.31 14.76 3.16
N THR A 9 -29.61 14.61 3.38
CA THR A 9 -30.56 15.72 3.37
C THR A 9 -30.48 16.43 4.72
N VAL A 10 -29.87 17.61 4.78
CA VAL A 10 -29.89 18.45 5.99
C VAL A 10 -31.14 19.32 5.95
N VAL A 11 -32.19 18.90 6.66
CA VAL A 11 -33.35 19.75 6.93
C VAL A 11 -33.09 20.53 8.21
N ALA A 12 -32.73 21.80 8.10
CA ALA A 12 -32.62 22.71 9.23
C ALA A 12 -33.91 23.54 9.38
N LEU A 13 -34.80 23.13 10.30
CA LEU A 13 -35.93 23.93 10.77
C LEU A 13 -35.45 24.85 11.91
N ILE A 14 -35.48 26.17 11.69
CA ILE A 14 -35.07 27.17 12.69
C ILE A 14 -36.32 27.85 13.27
N THR A 15 -36.70 27.48 14.49
CA THR A 15 -37.55 28.31 15.37
C THR A 15 -36.64 29.22 16.20
N GLY A 16 -36.79 30.53 16.04
CA GLY A 16 -35.88 31.53 16.60
C GLY A 16 -36.17 31.96 18.04
N THR A 17 -35.10 32.16 18.81
CA THR A 17 -34.99 33.17 19.86
C THR A 17 -33.57 33.73 19.84
N VAL A 18 -33.45 35.05 19.78
CA VAL A 18 -32.23 35.84 19.57
C VAL A 18 -31.51 36.07 20.89
N PHE A 19 -30.23 35.72 21.01
CA PHE A 19 -29.28 36.40 21.90
C PHE A 19 -27.82 36.35 21.35
N THR A 20 -27.29 37.55 21.08
CA THR A 20 -25.88 37.99 21.11
C THR A 20 -24.76 37.10 20.52
N SER A 21 -24.59 37.15 19.20
CA SER A 21 -23.33 37.52 18.51
C SER A 21 -23.60 37.66 17.01
N CYS A 22 -23.28 38.83 16.44
CA CYS A 22 -23.60 39.19 15.06
C CYS A 22 -22.64 38.54 14.06
N ASN A 23 -23.03 37.41 13.49
CA ASN A 23 -22.83 37.17 12.06
C ASN A 23 -24.21 37.11 11.42
N SER A 24 -24.40 37.86 10.32
CA SER A 24 -25.67 37.83 9.58
C SER A 24 -25.94 36.40 9.06
N SER A 25 -27.20 36.04 8.82
CA SER A 25 -27.51 34.73 8.22
C SER A 25 -26.79 34.51 6.88
N ALA A 26 -26.60 35.59 6.09
CA ALA A 26 -25.85 35.56 4.85
C ALA A 26 -24.36 35.25 5.08
N GLU A 27 -23.73 35.86 6.08
CA GLU A 27 -22.32 35.62 6.43
C GLU A 27 -22.08 34.19 6.95
N LYS A 28 -23.05 33.62 7.67
CA LYS A 28 -22.99 32.20 8.08
C LYS A 28 -23.09 31.25 6.89
N VAL A 29 -23.91 31.59 5.89
CA VAL A 29 -24.02 30.81 4.64
C VAL A 29 -22.72 30.90 3.83
N GLU A 30 -22.16 32.10 3.66
CA GLU A 30 -20.89 32.31 2.96
C GLU A 30 -19.73 31.55 3.62
N ASN A 31 -19.61 31.62 4.95
CA ASN A 31 -18.59 30.86 5.69
C ASN A 31 -18.77 29.34 5.54
N ALA A 32 -20.01 28.85 5.53
CA ALA A 32 -20.29 27.44 5.32
C ALA A 32 -19.94 27.00 3.88
N GLU A 33 -20.27 27.81 2.87
CA GLU A 33 -19.88 27.55 1.48
C GLU A 33 -18.36 27.52 1.30
N GLN A 34 -17.64 28.44 1.95
CA GLN A 34 -16.18 28.47 1.90
C GLN A 34 -15.58 27.23 2.58
N ALA A 35 -16.06 26.86 3.77
CA ALA A 35 -15.61 25.66 4.47
C ALA A 35 -15.84 24.38 3.65
N VAL A 36 -16.96 24.29 2.91
CA VAL A 36 -17.22 23.18 1.99
C VAL A 36 -16.22 23.16 0.83
N LYS A 37 -15.95 24.32 0.20
CA LYS A 37 -14.96 24.42 -0.88
C LYS A 37 -13.56 24.03 -0.43
N ASP A 38 -13.16 24.46 0.77
CA ASP A 38 -11.85 24.13 1.33
C ASP A 38 -11.75 22.62 1.63
N ALA A 39 -12.80 22.03 2.23
CA ALA A 39 -12.87 20.60 2.47
C ALA A 39 -12.84 19.78 1.16
N ASP A 40 -13.53 20.21 0.11
CA ASP A 40 -13.52 19.56 -1.21
C ASP A 40 -12.12 19.59 -1.83
N LYS A 41 -11.40 20.71 -1.68
CA LYS A 41 -10.02 20.85 -2.15
C LYS A 41 -9.09 19.92 -1.38
N GLU A 42 -9.15 19.91 -0.05
CA GLU A 42 -8.33 19.02 0.78
C GLU A 42 -8.60 17.55 0.47
N LEU A 43 -9.87 17.18 0.28
CA LEU A 43 -10.25 15.82 -0.11
C LEU A 43 -9.66 15.44 -1.47
N LYS A 44 -9.68 16.35 -2.45
CA LYS A 44 -9.07 16.13 -3.77
C LYS A 44 -7.57 15.96 -3.67
N GLU A 45 -6.87 16.85 -2.97
CA GLU A 45 -5.41 16.77 -2.80
C GLU A 45 -5.00 15.49 -2.09
N ALA A 46 -5.73 15.10 -1.04
CA ALA A 46 -5.51 13.83 -0.35
C ALA A 46 -5.73 12.63 -1.27
N ASN A 47 -6.74 12.68 -2.15
CA ASN A 47 -7.01 11.65 -3.14
C ASN A 47 -5.88 11.52 -4.17
N ASP A 48 -5.43 12.64 -4.73
CA ASP A 48 -4.33 12.66 -5.70
C ASP A 48 -3.03 12.14 -5.08
N ALA A 49 -2.75 12.51 -3.82
CA ALA A 49 -1.54 12.11 -3.11
C ALA A 49 -1.47 10.58 -2.86
N TYR A 50 -2.55 9.95 -2.39
CA TYR A 50 -2.48 8.50 -2.12
C TYR A 50 -2.47 7.67 -3.41
N LEU A 51 -3.13 8.14 -4.48
CA LEU A 51 -3.05 7.48 -5.79
C LEU A 51 -1.62 7.53 -6.34
N PHE A 52 -0.94 8.66 -6.20
CA PHE A 52 0.47 8.79 -6.57
C PHE A 52 1.37 7.87 -5.72
N ASP A 53 1.11 7.76 -4.42
CA ASP A 53 1.86 6.86 -3.54
C ASP A 53 1.69 5.39 -3.93
N ILE A 54 0.50 4.97 -4.38
CA ILE A 54 0.28 3.61 -4.92
C ILE A 54 1.20 3.33 -6.11
N GLU A 55 1.28 4.24 -7.09
CA GLU A 55 2.11 4.03 -8.28
C GLU A 55 3.60 3.98 -7.93
N ASN A 56 4.08 4.86 -7.06
CA ASN A 56 5.47 4.82 -6.59
C ASN A 56 5.77 3.50 -5.87
N TYR A 57 4.85 3.04 -5.02
CA TYR A 57 5.03 1.81 -4.28
C TYR A 57 5.00 0.56 -5.17
N ARG A 58 4.27 0.59 -6.30
CA ARG A 58 4.38 -0.46 -7.34
C ARG A 58 5.79 -0.52 -7.91
N MET A 59 6.39 0.63 -8.21
CA MET A 59 7.77 0.69 -8.70
C MET A 59 8.77 0.17 -7.66
N GLU A 60 8.66 0.63 -6.41
CA GLU A 60 9.50 0.15 -5.31
C GLU A 60 9.38 -1.37 -5.12
N THR A 61 8.16 -1.90 -5.22
CA THR A 61 7.90 -3.35 -5.14
C THR A 61 8.56 -4.09 -6.30
N ALA A 62 8.45 -3.58 -7.52
CA ALA A 62 9.09 -4.18 -8.69
C ALA A 62 10.62 -4.23 -8.54
N ASP A 63 11.22 -3.16 -8.00
CA ASP A 63 12.66 -3.10 -7.72
C ASP A 63 13.08 -4.14 -6.66
N LYS A 64 12.31 -4.28 -5.57
CA LYS A 64 12.56 -5.31 -4.54
C LYS A 64 12.45 -6.73 -5.12
N ILE A 65 11.43 -6.99 -5.94
CA ILE A 65 11.24 -8.28 -6.61
C ILE A 65 12.42 -8.59 -7.55
N ALA A 66 12.89 -7.60 -8.31
CA ALA A 66 14.04 -7.75 -9.20
C ALA A 66 15.33 -8.03 -8.41
N ALA A 67 15.54 -7.36 -7.28
CA ALA A 67 16.68 -7.60 -6.39
C ALA A 67 16.66 -9.03 -5.80
N ASN A 68 15.48 -9.52 -5.40
CA ASN A 68 15.30 -10.89 -4.94
C ASN A 68 15.62 -11.92 -6.05
N ASN A 69 15.11 -11.70 -7.26
CA ASN A 69 15.38 -12.56 -8.42
C ASN A 69 16.87 -12.61 -8.76
N LYS A 70 17.57 -11.47 -8.67
CA LYS A 70 19.03 -11.42 -8.84
C LYS A 70 19.74 -12.23 -7.76
N SER A 71 19.32 -12.10 -6.51
CA SER A 71 19.91 -12.84 -5.38
C SER A 71 19.75 -14.36 -5.55
N ILE A 72 18.61 -14.80 -6.09
CA ILE A 72 18.37 -16.21 -6.47
C ILE A 72 19.32 -16.67 -7.57
N ALA A 73 19.47 -15.87 -8.64
CA ALA A 73 20.37 -16.21 -9.74
C ALA A 73 21.82 -16.37 -9.25
N ASP A 74 22.30 -15.42 -8.44
CA ASP A 74 23.65 -15.47 -7.85
C ASP A 74 23.81 -16.68 -6.92
N PHE A 75 22.80 -17.00 -6.11
CA PHE A 75 22.83 -18.15 -5.22
C PHE A 75 22.82 -19.48 -5.98
N ASN A 76 22.02 -19.56 -7.05
CA ASN A 76 21.95 -20.72 -7.92
C ASN A 76 23.32 -21.09 -8.50
N LEU A 77 24.13 -20.09 -8.90
CA LEU A 77 25.50 -20.27 -9.38
C LEU A 77 26.42 -20.79 -8.27
N ARG A 78 26.30 -20.25 -7.05
CA ARG A 78 27.13 -20.67 -5.90
C ARG A 78 26.92 -22.13 -5.51
N ILE A 79 25.69 -22.63 -5.62
CA ILE A 79 25.36 -24.01 -5.24
C ILE A 79 25.62 -25.05 -6.35
N GLU A 80 26.18 -24.65 -7.50
CA GLU A 80 26.34 -25.57 -8.62
C GLU A 80 27.26 -26.77 -8.31
N ASN A 81 28.32 -26.49 -7.55
CA ASN A 81 29.37 -27.45 -7.16
C ASN A 81 29.11 -28.12 -5.81
N GLU A 82 27.98 -27.84 -5.17
CA GLU A 82 27.58 -28.49 -3.93
C GLU A 82 27.28 -29.98 -4.13
N LYS A 83 27.37 -30.75 -3.05
CA LYS A 83 26.94 -32.15 -3.05
C LYS A 83 25.47 -32.25 -3.46
N LYS A 84 25.11 -33.32 -4.17
CA LYS A 84 23.77 -33.51 -4.74
C LYS A 84 22.66 -33.31 -3.72
N GLU A 85 22.82 -33.85 -2.51
CA GLU A 85 21.83 -33.79 -1.43
C GLU A 85 21.67 -32.35 -0.90
N VAL A 86 22.79 -31.64 -0.73
CA VAL A 86 22.81 -30.23 -0.28
C VAL A 86 22.20 -29.32 -1.34
N LYS A 87 22.59 -29.51 -2.60
CA LYS A 87 22.04 -28.79 -3.75
C LYS A 87 20.53 -28.99 -3.86
N ALA A 88 20.03 -30.21 -3.63
CA ALA A 88 18.60 -30.50 -3.68
C ALA A 88 17.82 -29.73 -2.59
N GLU A 89 18.35 -29.68 -1.37
CA GLU A 89 17.74 -28.93 -0.27
C GLU A 89 17.69 -27.42 -0.57
N TYR A 90 18.81 -26.85 -1.05
CA TYR A 90 18.84 -25.44 -1.45
C TYR A 90 17.88 -25.14 -2.61
N LYS A 91 17.79 -26.01 -3.61
CA LYS A 91 16.84 -25.84 -4.72
C LYS A 91 15.38 -25.84 -4.26
N LYS A 92 15.05 -26.62 -3.23
CA LYS A 92 13.71 -26.60 -2.63
C LYS A 92 13.44 -25.25 -1.95
N GLN A 93 14.39 -24.76 -1.14
CA GLN A 93 14.27 -23.46 -0.46
C GLN A 93 14.17 -22.31 -1.46
N ILE A 94 14.95 -22.35 -2.54
CA ILE A 94 14.87 -21.36 -3.64
C ILE A 94 13.48 -21.36 -4.26
N ALA A 95 12.92 -22.53 -4.59
CA ALA A 95 11.59 -22.61 -5.20
C ALA A 95 10.49 -22.04 -4.29
N GLU A 96 10.58 -22.28 -2.97
CA GLU A 96 9.65 -21.70 -2.00
C GLU A 96 9.75 -20.17 -1.95
N LEU A 97 10.96 -19.61 -2.01
CA LEU A 97 11.17 -18.17 -2.00
C LEU A 97 10.80 -17.51 -3.34
N GLU A 98 11.08 -18.16 -4.47
CA GLU A 98 10.65 -17.74 -5.81
C GLU A 98 9.12 -17.63 -5.89
N GLN A 99 8.42 -18.65 -5.38
CA GLN A 99 6.96 -18.63 -5.34
C GLN A 99 6.44 -17.46 -4.51
N LYS A 100 6.97 -17.26 -3.29
CA LYS A 100 6.57 -16.13 -2.43
C LYS A 100 6.86 -14.78 -3.08
N ASN A 101 8.01 -14.63 -3.74
CA ASN A 101 8.36 -13.40 -4.46
C ASN A 101 7.39 -13.10 -5.61
N SER A 102 7.00 -14.14 -6.36
CA SER A 102 5.98 -14.03 -7.41
C SER A 102 4.61 -13.68 -6.83
N ASP A 103 4.21 -14.32 -5.73
CA ASP A 103 2.92 -14.09 -5.08
C ASP A 103 2.80 -12.66 -4.54
N MET A 104 3.90 -12.11 -4.01
CA MET A 104 3.93 -10.71 -3.58
C MET A 104 3.80 -9.74 -4.75
N GLY A 105 4.47 -10.01 -5.88
CA GLY A 105 4.27 -9.22 -7.11
C GLY A 105 2.81 -9.23 -7.54
N LYS A 106 2.19 -10.41 -7.56
CA LYS A 106 0.77 -10.55 -7.86
C LYS A 106 -0.13 -9.80 -6.86
N LYS A 107 0.15 -9.88 -5.55
CA LYS A 107 -0.59 -9.18 -4.49
C LYS A 107 -0.55 -7.66 -4.72
N MET A 108 0.57 -7.12 -5.22
CA MET A 108 0.70 -5.69 -5.55
C MET A 108 -0.04 -5.31 -6.84
N ASP A 109 0.06 -6.15 -7.89
CA ASP A 109 -0.62 -5.93 -9.17
C ASP A 109 -2.14 -5.99 -9.03
N ASP A 110 -2.63 -6.93 -8.21
CA ASP A 110 -4.06 -7.13 -7.96
C ASP A 110 -4.66 -6.06 -7.02
N TYR A 111 -3.82 -5.23 -6.36
CA TYR A 111 -4.30 -4.16 -5.47
C TYR A 111 -5.00 -3.05 -6.26
N GLN A 112 -6.26 -2.78 -5.88
CA GLN A 112 -7.08 -1.72 -6.44
C GLN A 112 -7.23 -0.57 -5.45
N ALA A 113 -7.11 0.66 -5.95
CA ALA A 113 -7.28 1.86 -5.13
C ALA A 113 -8.71 1.93 -4.56
N ASP A 114 -8.82 1.89 -3.23
CA ASP A 114 -10.09 1.88 -2.50
C ASP A 114 -10.01 2.84 -1.29
N GLY A 115 -9.45 4.02 -1.54
CA GLY A 115 -9.27 5.08 -0.55
C GLY A 115 -8.02 4.95 0.33
N LYS A 116 -7.61 6.09 0.87
CA LYS A 116 -6.36 6.24 1.64
C LYS A 116 -6.24 5.27 2.81
N GLN A 117 -7.28 5.09 3.61
CA GLN A 117 -7.19 4.23 4.80
C GLN A 117 -6.91 2.75 4.46
N LYS A 118 -7.55 2.23 3.40
CA LYS A 118 -7.30 0.84 2.95
C LYS A 118 -5.92 0.71 2.34
N TRP A 119 -5.46 1.75 1.65
CA TRP A 119 -4.09 1.83 1.14
C TRP A 119 -3.05 1.75 2.25
N GLU A 120 -3.16 2.57 3.30
CA GLU A 120 -2.20 2.55 4.41
C GLU A 120 -2.15 1.19 5.12
N ALA A 121 -3.32 0.57 5.32
CA ALA A 121 -3.41 -0.76 5.93
C ALA A 121 -2.74 -1.83 5.05
N PHE A 122 -3.05 -1.85 3.75
CA PHE A 122 -2.42 -2.74 2.79
C PHE A 122 -0.91 -2.53 2.74
N LYS A 123 -0.45 -1.28 2.57
CA LYS A 123 0.98 -0.94 2.46
C LYS A 123 1.75 -1.36 3.70
N THR A 124 1.17 -1.22 4.89
CA THR A 124 1.80 -1.64 6.15
C THR A 124 2.03 -3.15 6.19
N GLU A 125 0.99 -3.95 5.94
CA GLU A 125 1.08 -5.41 5.94
C GLU A 125 2.00 -5.90 4.82
N PHE A 126 1.81 -5.39 3.61
CA PHE A 126 2.62 -5.75 2.45
C PHE A 126 4.11 -5.44 2.65
N SER A 127 4.42 -4.27 3.22
CA SER A 127 5.82 -3.89 3.52
C SER A 127 6.45 -4.87 4.50
N HIS A 128 5.71 -5.26 5.53
CA HIS A 128 6.18 -6.23 6.51
C HIS A 128 6.48 -7.58 5.86
N ASP A 129 5.54 -8.13 5.09
CA ASP A 129 5.70 -9.40 4.36
C ASP A 129 6.92 -9.35 3.41
N MET A 130 7.09 -8.24 2.70
CA MET A 130 8.18 -8.04 1.76
C MET A 130 9.54 -7.94 2.46
N ASP A 131 9.61 -7.28 3.61
CA ASP A 131 10.84 -7.17 4.39
C ASP A 131 11.22 -8.52 5.02
N GLU A 132 10.25 -9.32 5.48
CA GLU A 132 10.48 -10.69 5.92
C GLU A 132 10.99 -11.59 4.79
N LEU A 133 10.41 -11.46 3.59
CA LEU A 133 10.88 -12.16 2.40
C LEU A 133 12.33 -11.78 2.05
N GLY A 134 12.67 -10.49 2.09
CA GLY A 134 14.04 -10.02 1.86
C GLY A 134 15.04 -10.57 2.88
N LYS A 135 14.65 -10.70 4.16
CA LYS A 135 15.46 -11.36 5.18
C LYS A 135 15.65 -12.85 4.87
N ALA A 136 14.60 -13.55 4.45
CA ALA A 136 14.70 -14.96 4.09
C ALA A 136 15.67 -15.21 2.91
N PHE A 137 15.68 -14.31 1.91
CA PHE A 137 16.69 -14.34 0.84
C PHE A 137 18.11 -14.09 1.37
N THR A 138 18.27 -13.13 2.28
CA THR A 138 19.55 -12.83 2.91
C THR A 138 20.07 -14.02 3.72
N ASP A 139 19.20 -14.65 4.52
CA ASP A 139 19.56 -15.79 5.36
C ASP A 139 19.96 -17.00 4.52
N LEU A 140 19.25 -17.28 3.42
CA LEU A 140 19.60 -18.35 2.49
C LEU A 140 21.00 -18.12 1.88
N THR A 141 21.29 -16.88 1.48
CA THR A 141 22.53 -16.53 0.77
C THR A 141 23.75 -16.38 1.69
N VAL A 142 23.57 -15.86 2.91
CA VAL A 142 24.64 -15.63 3.89
C VAL A 142 25.00 -16.89 4.65
N ASN A 143 24.04 -17.73 5.04
CA ASN A 143 24.35 -18.95 5.81
C ASN A 143 25.18 -19.97 5.01
N ASN A 144 25.24 -19.84 3.69
CA ASN A 144 26.07 -20.66 2.82
C ASN A 144 27.52 -20.13 2.61
N THR A 145 27.98 -19.12 3.36
CA THR A 145 29.42 -18.75 3.36
C THR A 145 30.17 -19.30 4.57
N LYS A 146 29.47 -19.92 5.53
CA LYS A 146 30.04 -20.38 6.81
C LYS A 146 30.14 -21.91 6.96
N LYS A 147 29.85 -22.69 5.92
CA LYS A 147 29.97 -24.16 5.94
C LYS A 147 31.12 -24.64 5.07
#